data_AF-A0A5B6ZET2-F1
#
_entry.id   AF-A0A5B6ZET2-F1
#
_cell.length_a   1.000
_cell.length_b   1.000
_cell.length_c   1.000
_cell.angle_alpha   90.00
_cell.angle_beta   90.00
_cell.angle_gamma   90.00
#
_symmetry.space_group_name_H-M   'P 1'
#
loop_
_entity.id
_entity.type
_entity.pdbx_description
1 polymer ?
#
loop_
_entity_poly.entity_id
_entity_poly.type
_entity_poly.pdbx_seq_one_letter_code
_entity_poly.pdbx_strand_id
1 'polypeptide(L)'
;MVEGGCCPTMDLLRSEPMQLVQIIIPNESAHRTISYLGDLGLFQFKDLNAEKSPFQRTYAAQIKRCGEMARKLRFFREQMVKAGFSPSTRSSIGTDINLDDLEVKLGE
;
A
#
# COMPACT_ATOMS: atom_id res chain seq x y z
N MET A 1 37.41 -12.79 -1.57
CA MET A 1 36.21 -13.52 -1.13
C MET A 1 35.57 -12.70 -0.04
N VAL A 2 34.52 -11.94 -0.37
CA VAL A 2 33.78 -11.11 0.58
C VAL A 2 32.76 -12.03 1.22
N GLU A 3 32.94 -12.32 2.51
CA GLU A 3 32.02 -13.15 3.29
C GLU A 3 30.62 -12.54 3.28
N GLY A 4 29.72 -13.19 2.54
CA GLY A 4 28.28 -13.01 2.68
C GLY A 4 27.82 -13.64 3.99
N GLY A 5 27.91 -12.88 5.08
CA GLY A 5 27.42 -13.26 6.40
C GLY A 5 26.08 -12.60 6.69
N CYS A 6 25.07 -13.45 6.84
CA CYS A 6 23.68 -13.17 7.19
C CYS A 6 23.54 -12.23 8.40
N CYS A 7 22.44 -11.49 8.45
CA CYS A 7 22.06 -10.57 9.51
C CYS A 7 22.48 -11.10 10.91
N PRO A 8 23.08 -10.25 11.77
CA PRO A 8 23.51 -10.69 13.10
C PRO A 8 22.32 -11.30 13.85
N THR A 9 22.58 -12.37 14.61
CA THR A 9 21.57 -13.03 15.43
C THR A 9 20.87 -12.00 16.32
N MET A 10 19.54 -11.91 16.16
CA MET A 10 18.64 -11.08 16.95
C MET A 10 18.96 -11.17 18.45
N ASP A 11 19.40 -10.07 19.03
CA ASP A 11 19.55 -9.91 20.48
C ASP A 11 18.26 -9.29 21.03
N LEU A 12 17.58 -9.98 21.95
CA LEU A 12 16.31 -9.52 22.52
C LEU A 12 16.48 -8.28 23.42
N LEU A 13 17.70 -7.98 23.87
CA LEU A 13 17.99 -6.90 24.81
C LEU A 13 18.43 -5.59 24.11
N ARG A 14 18.60 -5.59 22.79
CA ARG A 14 19.04 -4.44 21.99
C ARG A 14 18.25 -4.36 20.69
N SER A 15 18.15 -3.15 20.14
CA SER A 15 17.52 -2.96 18.83
C SER A 15 18.34 -3.61 17.72
N GLU A 16 17.68 -4.09 16.67
CA GLU A 16 18.36 -4.55 15.46
C GLU A 16 19.11 -3.39 14.78
N PRO A 17 20.27 -3.66 14.18
CA PRO A 17 20.99 -2.67 13.39
C PRO A 17 20.15 -2.25 12.17
N MET A 18 19.95 -0.94 12.00
CA MET A 18 19.23 -0.38 10.85
C MET A 18 20.20 0.22 9.82
N GLN A 19 19.85 0.11 8.54
CA GLN A 19 20.59 0.72 7.44
C GLN A 19 19.69 1.62 6.60
N LEU A 20 20.18 2.82 6.29
CA LEU A 20 19.54 3.71 5.33
C LEU A 20 19.97 3.32 3.92
N VAL A 21 18.99 3.04 3.05
CA VAL A 21 19.22 2.73 1.63
C VAL A 21 18.50 3.73 0.74
N GLN A 22 19.10 4.04 -0.39
CA GLN A 22 18.47 4.86 -1.44
C GLN A 22 18.05 3.93 -2.59
N ILE A 23 16.75 3.94 -2.90
CA ILE A 23 16.19 3.11 -3.97
C ILE A 23 15.90 4.01 -5.19
N ILE A 24 16.44 3.65 -6.34
CA ILE A 24 16.18 4.34 -7.61
C ILE A 24 15.21 3.47 -8.41
N ILE A 25 14.01 3.99 -8.68
CA ILE A 25 12.93 3.25 -9.32
C ILE A 25 12.46 4.02 -10.57
N PRO A 26 12.39 3.36 -11.74
CA PRO A 26 11.72 3.93 -12.90
C PRO A 26 10.24 4.19 -12.61
N ASN A 27 9.70 5.33 -13.08
CA ASN A 27 8.32 5.72 -12.77
C ASN A 27 7.27 4.66 -13.19
N GLU A 28 7.48 4.00 -14.32
CA GLU A 28 6.59 2.95 -14.84
C GLU A 28 6.50 1.73 -13.91
N SER A 29 7.56 1.47 -13.14
CA SER A 29 7.64 0.33 -12.21
C SER A 29 7.38 0.73 -10.75
N ALA A 30 7.09 2.01 -10.48
CA ALA A 30 6.94 2.52 -9.12
C ALA A 30 5.86 1.77 -8.34
N HIS A 31 4.65 1.64 -8.91
CA HIS A 31 3.53 0.97 -8.25
C HIS A 31 3.88 -0.48 -7.87
N ARG A 32 4.34 -1.28 -8.83
CA ARG A 32 4.70 -2.69 -8.62
C ARG A 32 5.81 -2.87 -7.59
N THR A 33 6.83 -2.02 -7.65
CA THR A 33 7.97 -2.09 -6.73
C THR A 33 7.52 -1.79 -5.30
N ILE A 34 6.71 -0.74 -5.10
CA ILE A 34 6.20 -0.38 -3.77
C ILE A 34 5.24 -1.44 -3.23
N SER A 35 4.38 -2.03 -4.07
CA SER A 35 3.52 -3.16 -3.66
C SER A 35 4.35 -4.32 -3.13
N TYR A 36 5.38 -4.74 -3.87
CA TYR A 36 6.27 -5.83 -3.45
C TYR A 36 7.03 -5.51 -2.16
N LEU A 37 7.54 -4.27 -2.02
CA LEU A 37 8.19 -3.84 -0.77
C LEU A 37 7.22 -3.82 0.42
N GLY A 38 5.94 -3.49 0.18
CA GLY A 38 4.87 -3.55 1.16
C GLY A 38 4.59 -4.98 1.63
N ASP A 39 4.57 -5.94 0.69
CA ASP A 39 4.37 -7.36 1.00
C ASP A 39 5.53 -7.95 1.81
N LEU A 40 6.77 -7.49 1.58
CA LEU A 40 7.92 -7.85 2.41
C LEU A 40 7.81 -7.31 3.83
N GLY A 41 7.31 -6.09 4.02
CA GLY A 41 7.08 -5.49 5.35
C GLY A 41 8.34 -5.11 6.13
N LEU A 42 9.50 -5.03 5.47
CA LEU A 42 10.81 -4.78 6.11
C LEU A 42 11.31 -3.34 5.96
N PHE A 43 10.58 -2.49 5.25
CA PHE A 43 11.03 -1.15 4.89
C PHE A 43 10.29 -0.07 5.68
N GLN A 44 11.06 0.90 6.18
CA GLN A 44 10.53 2.15 6.71
C GLN A 44 10.86 3.30 5.76
N PHE A 45 9.84 3.93 5.17
CA PHE A 45 10.01 5.06 4.27
C PHE A 45 10.20 6.38 5.02
N LYS A 46 11.17 7.18 4.58
CA LYS A 46 11.38 8.57 5.05
C LYS A 46 10.73 9.54 4.07
N ASP A 47 9.92 10.48 4.56
CA ASP A 47 9.33 11.51 3.70
C ASP A 47 10.41 12.51 3.25
N LEU A 48 10.74 12.48 1.97
CA LEU A 48 11.67 13.44 1.33
C LEU A 48 10.97 14.70 0.81
N ASN A 49 9.63 14.75 0.85
CA ASN A 49 8.82 15.86 0.34
C ASN A 49 7.97 16.50 1.46
N ALA A 50 8.48 16.52 2.69
CA ALA A 50 7.77 17.05 3.87
C ALA A 50 7.33 18.52 3.68
N GLU A 51 8.14 19.32 2.97
CA GLU A 51 7.86 20.72 2.65
C GLU A 51 6.65 20.92 1.70
N LYS A 52 6.31 19.90 0.91
CA LYS A 52 5.27 20.01 -0.14
C LYS A 52 3.90 19.75 0.45
N SER A 53 2.95 20.63 0.10
CA SER A 53 1.53 20.43 0.40
C SER A 53 1.06 19.06 -0.09
N PRO A 54 0.25 18.32 0.71
CA PRO A 54 -0.28 17.02 0.32
C PRO A 54 -0.96 16.99 -1.06
N PHE A 55 -1.64 18.09 -1.43
CA PHE A 55 -2.37 18.22 -2.70
C PHE A 55 -1.46 18.43 -3.92
N GLN A 56 -0.22 18.84 -3.71
CA GLN A 56 0.76 19.12 -4.77
C GLN A 56 1.71 17.93 -5.01
N ARG A 57 1.54 16.83 -4.27
CA ARG A 57 2.38 15.63 -4.43
C ARG A 57 2.01 14.88 -5.70
N THR A 58 3.00 14.24 -6.32
CA THR A 58 2.90 13.59 -7.64
C THR A 58 1.71 12.62 -7.77
N TYR A 59 1.38 11.87 -6.72
CA TYR A 59 0.30 10.87 -6.74
C TYR A 59 -0.99 11.31 -6.03
N ALA A 60 -1.15 12.61 -5.72
CA ALA A 60 -2.27 13.12 -4.94
C ALA A 60 -3.64 12.84 -5.59
N ALA A 61 -3.73 12.93 -6.92
CA ALA A 61 -4.95 12.65 -7.67
C ALA A 61 -5.37 11.17 -7.54
N GLN A 62 -4.42 10.25 -7.68
CA GLN A 62 -4.65 8.80 -7.55
C GLN A 62 -5.10 8.45 -6.12
N ILE A 63 -4.47 9.04 -5.10
CA ILE A 63 -4.87 8.83 -3.70
C ILE A 63 -6.30 9.35 -3.45
N LYS A 64 -6.64 10.52 -3.99
CA LYS A 64 -8.00 11.07 -3.90
C LYS A 64 -9.03 10.14 -4.54
N ARG A 65 -8.73 9.60 -5.74
CA ARG A 65 -9.57 8.63 -6.45
C ARG A 65 -9.83 7.39 -5.59
N CYS A 66 -8.77 6.80 -5.01
CA CYS A 66 -8.90 5.68 -4.06
C CYS A 66 -9.76 6.03 -2.84
N GLY A 67 -9.60 7.24 -2.30
CA GLY A 67 -10.40 7.71 -1.16
C GLY A 67 -11.91 7.77 -1.45
N GLU A 68 -12.30 8.25 -2.62
CA GLU A 68 -13.72 8.29 -3.03
C GLU A 68 -14.29 6.88 -3.24
N MET A 69 -13.54 5.96 -3.86
CA MET A 69 -13.97 4.57 -3.98
C MET A 69 -14.13 3.90 -2.62
N ALA A 70 -13.17 4.08 -1.71
CA ALA A 70 -13.27 3.56 -0.35
C ALA A 70 -14.50 4.10 0.41
N ARG A 71 -14.86 5.37 0.19
CA ARG A 71 -16.08 5.98 0.73
C ARG A 71 -17.35 5.28 0.22
N LYS A 72 -17.44 5.01 -1.09
CA LYS A 72 -18.57 4.28 -1.69
C LYS A 72 -18.66 2.85 -1.17
N LEU A 73 -17.54 2.15 -1.07
CA LEU A 73 -17.49 0.79 -0.50
C LEU A 73 -17.96 0.75 0.95
N ARG A 74 -17.58 1.75 1.77
CA ARG A 74 -18.07 1.87 3.16
C ARG A 74 -19.58 2.07 3.19
N PHE A 75 -20.13 2.92 2.32
CA PHE A 75 -21.58 3.10 2.21
C PHE A 75 -22.29 1.78 1.88
N PHE A 76 -21.80 1.01 0.90
CA PHE A 76 -22.41 -0.27 0.57
C PHE A 76 -22.37 -1.25 1.73
N ARG A 77 -21.24 -1.33 2.44
CA ARG A 77 -21.14 -2.14 3.66
C ARG A 77 -22.18 -1.75 4.70
N GLU A 78 -22.41 -0.45 4.92
CA GLU A 78 -23.43 0.04 5.85
C GLU A 78 -24.84 -0.33 5.41
N GLN A 79 -25.16 -0.23 4.10
CA GLN A 79 -26.47 -0.62 3.57
C GLN A 79 -26.71 -2.12 3.66
N MET A 80 -25.70 -2.95 3.38
CA MET A 80 -25.79 -4.40 3.54
C MET A 80 -26.12 -4.78 4.99
N VAL A 81 -25.40 -4.19 5.95
CA VAL A 81 -25.64 -4.45 7.38
C VAL A 81 -27.05 -4.03 7.79
N LYS A 82 -27.53 -2.87 7.34
CA LYS A 82 -28.91 -2.42 7.59
C LYS A 82 -29.97 -3.38 7.01
N ALA A 83 -29.67 -3.98 5.87
CA ALA A 83 -30.53 -4.96 5.22
C ALA A 83 -30.39 -6.39 5.79
N GLY A 84 -29.57 -6.58 6.84
CA GLY A 84 -29.35 -7.86 7.49
C GLY A 84 -28.37 -8.79 6.76
N PHE A 85 -27.63 -8.28 5.76
CA PHE A 85 -26.61 -9.04 5.04
C PHE A 85 -25.22 -8.79 5.64
N SER A 86 -24.45 -9.86 5.84
CA SER A 86 -23.02 -9.78 6.16
C SER A 86 -22.18 -9.83 4.87
N PRO A 87 -21.20 -8.93 4.66
CA PRO A 87 -20.27 -9.05 3.55
C PRO A 87 -19.53 -10.39 3.57
N SER A 88 -19.47 -11.08 2.43
CA SER A 88 -18.70 -12.32 2.32
C SER A 88 -17.22 -12.04 2.56
N THR A 89 -16.60 -12.75 3.50
CA THR A 89 -15.17 -12.62 3.84
C THR A 89 -14.29 -13.48 2.93
N ARG A 90 -14.77 -13.86 1.74
CA ARG A 90 -14.01 -14.73 0.85
C ARG A 90 -12.73 -14.02 0.44
N SER A 91 -11.61 -14.48 0.98
CA SER A 91 -10.29 -13.95 0.68
C SER A 91 -10.00 -14.20 -0.80
N SER A 92 -10.07 -13.15 -1.60
CA SER A 92 -9.71 -13.19 -3.02
C SER A 92 -8.20 -13.09 -3.16
N ILE A 93 -7.47 -14.02 -2.53
CA ILE A 93 -6.04 -14.19 -2.79
C ILE A 93 -5.93 -14.67 -4.24
N GLY A 94 -5.54 -13.78 -5.15
CA GLY A 94 -5.25 -14.10 -6.55
C GLY A 94 -6.16 -13.50 -7.61
N THR A 95 -7.15 -12.67 -7.28
CA THR A 95 -7.81 -11.86 -8.32
C THR A 95 -7.05 -10.55 -8.50
N ASP A 96 -6.54 -10.32 -9.70
CA ASP A 96 -6.05 -9.01 -10.12
C ASP A 96 -7.24 -8.04 -10.14
N ILE A 97 -7.37 -7.23 -9.08
CA ILE A 97 -8.43 -6.22 -9.00
C ILE A 97 -7.91 -5.00 -9.75
N ASN A 98 -8.36 -4.82 -10.99
CA ASN A 98 -8.09 -3.62 -11.75
C ASN A 98 -8.84 -2.42 -11.13
N LEU A 99 -8.09 -1.39 -10.74
CA LEU A 99 -8.63 -0.20 -10.08
C LEU A 99 -9.56 0.62 -11.00
N ASP A 100 -9.29 0.63 -12.30
CA ASP A 100 -10.10 1.36 -13.28
C ASP A 100 -11.46 0.71 -13.46
N ASP A 101 -11.50 -0.62 -13.57
CA ASP A 101 -12.75 -1.39 -13.64
C ASP A 101 -13.61 -1.19 -12.39
N LEU A 102 -12.96 -1.13 -11.22
CA LEU A 102 -13.64 -0.90 -9.95
C LEU A 102 -14.24 0.52 -9.88
N GLU A 103 -13.54 1.53 -10.39
CA GLU A 103 -14.07 2.88 -10.42
C GLU A 103 -15.32 2.98 -11.29
N VAL A 104 -15.31 2.38 -12.49
CA VAL A 104 -16.46 2.40 -13.41
C VAL A 104 -17.69 1.79 -12.73
N LYS A 105 -17.53 0.61 -12.11
CA LYS A 105 -18.62 -0.09 -11.42
C LYS A 105 -19.15 0.65 -10.20
N LEU A 106 -18.32 1.46 -9.55
CA LEU A 106 -18.73 2.31 -8.43
C LEU A 106 -19.28 3.66 -8.90
N GLY A 107 -19.05 4.04 -10.17
CA GLY A 107 -19.46 5.29 -10.78
C GLY A 107 -20.91 5.31 -11.24
N GLU A 108 -21.43 4.15 -11.64
CA GLU A 108 -22.85 3.87 -11.92
C GLU A 108 -23.69 3.83 -10.64
#